data_AF-A0A8C1FRE5-F1
#
_entry.id   AF-A0A8C1FRE5-F1
#
_cell.length_a   1.000
_cell.length_b   1.000
_cell.length_c   1.000
_cell.angle_alpha   90.00
_cell.angle_beta   90.00
_cell.angle_gamma   90.00
#
_symmetry.space_group_name_H-M   'P 1'
#
loop_
_entity.id
_entity.type
_entity.pdbx_description
1 polymer ?
#
loop_
_entity_poly.entity_id
_entity_poly.type
_entity_poly.pdbx_seq_one_letter_code
_entity_poly.pdbx_strand_id
1 'polypeptide(L)'
;MVSVVPLRGLVIFLCLLHLCVQGNEEVNTVCLAQMTQYFYDNVQPKTKQGTDAQYALSIYVPPAHCVYSGTKIKNVFDKEDAALVKTLLNKGAKCELCTELKNVIASRPVRIDKKRTEHSEHVLLYPVCNSLMDKLLKKARNQSCVVFYSYNSPCVETCLQSADNITEGLRNWINKRKGQMNAFVFQEIWHRDNDRDRQTEFQNIDKIVPLYRCMRISNAMECRKCVNNNVVDPFCLPQKK
;
A
#
# COMPACT_ATOMS: atom_id res chain seq x y z
N MET A 1 37.91 40.04 26.01
CA MET A 1 36.75 40.50 25.21
C MET A 1 35.78 39.34 25.10
N VAL A 2 34.69 39.39 25.87
CA VAL A 2 33.68 38.34 25.89
C VAL A 2 32.72 38.60 24.73
N SER A 3 32.75 37.75 23.72
CA SER A 3 31.83 37.82 22.58
C SER A 3 30.46 37.34 23.04
N VAL A 4 29.55 38.28 23.30
CA VAL A 4 28.15 37.98 23.62
C VAL A 4 27.43 37.72 22.30
N VAL A 5 27.37 36.46 21.90
CA VAL A 5 26.54 36.05 20.76
C VAL A 5 25.07 36.24 21.17
N PRO A 6 24.26 37.01 20.41
CA PRO A 6 22.89 37.28 20.80
C PRO A 6 22.08 35.98 20.76
N LEU A 7 21.60 35.56 21.94
CA LEU A 7 20.83 34.33 22.17
C LEU A 7 19.62 34.20 21.23
N ARG A 8 19.09 35.33 20.72
CA ARG A 8 17.99 35.38 19.75
C ARG A 8 18.35 34.83 18.37
N GLY A 9 19.60 34.97 17.93
CA GLY A 9 20.06 34.42 16.64
C GLY A 9 20.19 32.90 16.68
N LEU A 10 20.61 32.35 17.83
CA LEU A 10 20.78 30.91 18.03
C LEU A 10 19.43 30.16 18.04
N VAL A 11 18.40 30.74 18.66
CA VAL A 11 17.04 30.16 18.71
C VAL A 11 16.38 30.15 17.32
N ILE A 12 16.57 31.21 16.52
CA ILE A 12 16.05 31.26 15.14
C ILE A 12 16.76 30.23 14.26
N PHE A 13 18.08 30.05 14.42
CA PHE A 13 18.85 29.03 13.68
C PHE A 13 18.44 27.61 14.06
N LEU A 14 18.17 27.33 15.35
CA LEU A 14 17.64 26.05 15.82
C LEU A 14 16.23 25.78 15.27
N CYS A 15 15.34 26.77 15.23
CA CYS A 15 14.01 26.62 14.61
C CYS A 15 14.07 26.38 13.10
N LEU A 16 15.02 27.00 12.39
CA LEU A 16 15.24 26.77 10.96
C LEU A 16 15.86 25.40 10.67
N LEU A 17 16.71 24.88 11.57
CA LEU A 17 17.24 23.51 11.48
C LEU A 17 16.16 22.44 11.70
N HIS A 18 15.08 22.73 12.43
CA HIS A 18 13.94 21.81 12.58
C HIS A 18 13.01 21.79 11.37
N LEU A 19 13.08 22.81 10.49
CA LEU A 19 12.29 22.87 9.26
C LEU A 19 12.98 22.17 8.06
N CYS A 20 14.25 21.75 8.21
CA CYS A 20 15.05 21.18 7.13
C CYS A 20 15.26 19.66 7.19
N VAL A 21 14.46 18.93 7.97
CA VAL A 21 14.35 17.46 7.84
C VAL A 21 12.91 17.11 7.53
N GLN A 22 12.44 17.50 6.33
CA GLN A 22 11.38 16.74 5.66
C GLN A 22 12.00 15.44 5.13
N GLY A 23 12.47 14.59 6.06
CA GLY A 23 12.63 13.19 5.75
C GLY A 23 11.23 12.65 5.47
N ASN A 24 11.04 11.97 4.33
CA ASN A 24 9.84 11.18 4.14
C ASN A 24 9.77 10.18 5.29
N GLU A 25 8.91 10.43 6.27
CA GLU A 25 8.76 9.54 7.41
C GLU A 25 8.26 8.20 6.87
N GLU A 26 9.10 7.18 7.02
CA GLU A 26 8.80 5.87 6.49
C GLU A 26 7.63 5.25 7.27
N VAL A 27 6.78 4.49 6.58
CA VAL A 27 5.64 3.84 7.23
C VAL A 27 6.17 2.75 8.17
N ASN A 28 5.77 2.81 9.43
CA ASN A 28 6.16 1.87 10.46
C ASN A 28 5.59 0.47 10.17
N THR A 29 6.48 -0.53 10.11
CA THR A 29 6.10 -1.90 9.74
C THR A 29 5.19 -2.60 10.76
N VAL A 30 5.22 -2.20 12.04
CA VAL A 30 4.27 -2.70 13.06
C VAL A 30 2.87 -2.17 12.79
N CYS A 31 2.75 -0.90 12.36
CA CYS A 31 1.47 -0.33 11.95
C CYS A 31 0.91 -1.05 10.72
N LEU A 32 1.76 -1.32 9.71
CA LEU A 32 1.37 -2.12 8.54
C LEU A 32 0.94 -3.53 8.94
N ALA A 33 1.64 -4.18 9.88
CA ALA A 33 1.28 -5.52 10.33
C ALA A 33 -0.10 -5.56 10.97
N GLN A 34 -0.40 -4.62 11.86
CA GLN A 34 -1.72 -4.50 12.48
C GLN A 34 -2.82 -4.19 11.45
N MET A 35 -2.53 -3.32 10.48
CA MET A 35 -3.47 -2.94 9.41
C MET A 35 -3.74 -4.10 8.46
N THR A 36 -2.71 -4.80 8.00
CA THR A 36 -2.83 -5.97 7.13
C THR A 36 -3.50 -7.14 7.84
N GLN A 37 -3.21 -7.37 9.13
CA GLN A 37 -3.93 -8.35 9.94
C GLN A 37 -5.43 -8.04 9.95
N TYR A 38 -5.80 -6.78 10.15
CA TYR A 38 -7.20 -6.36 10.12
C TYR A 38 -7.85 -6.60 8.76
N PHE A 39 -7.16 -6.31 7.65
CA PHE A 39 -7.66 -6.60 6.30
C PHE A 39 -7.84 -8.10 6.08
N TYR A 40 -6.88 -8.91 6.51
CA TYR A 40 -6.97 -10.36 6.43
C TYR A 40 -8.18 -10.90 7.20
N ASP A 41 -8.38 -10.45 8.43
CA ASP A 41 -9.45 -10.96 9.29
C ASP A 41 -10.84 -10.49 8.87
N ASN A 42 -10.96 -9.24 8.38
CA ASN A 42 -12.26 -8.59 8.19
C ASN A 42 -12.65 -8.35 6.73
N VAL A 43 -11.68 -8.28 5.80
CA VAL A 43 -11.92 -7.94 4.38
C VAL A 43 -11.69 -9.11 3.43
N GLN A 44 -10.75 -10.01 3.73
CA GLN A 44 -10.33 -11.11 2.85
C GLN A 44 -11.53 -11.85 2.23
N PRO A 45 -11.78 -11.69 0.91
CA PRO A 45 -12.85 -12.40 0.23
C PRO A 45 -12.46 -13.87 0.02
N LYS A 46 -13.49 -14.71 -0.16
CA LYS A 46 -13.32 -16.14 -0.44
C LYS A 46 -13.70 -16.46 -1.89
N THR A 47 -13.05 -17.46 -2.46
CA THR A 47 -13.45 -18.07 -3.74
C THR A 47 -14.71 -18.91 -3.55
N LYS A 48 -15.30 -19.40 -4.64
CA LYS A 48 -16.43 -20.35 -4.55
C LYS A 48 -16.04 -21.66 -3.84
N GLN A 49 -14.74 -21.98 -3.85
CA GLN A 49 -14.15 -23.14 -3.20
C GLN A 49 -13.78 -22.87 -1.73
N GLY A 50 -14.09 -21.68 -1.19
CA GLY A 50 -13.82 -21.33 0.21
C GLY A 50 -12.38 -20.94 0.51
N THR A 51 -11.48 -20.91 -0.49
CA THR A 51 -10.09 -20.45 -0.35
C THR A 51 -10.01 -18.93 -0.39
N ASP A 52 -8.89 -18.36 0.07
CA ASP A 52 -8.63 -16.92 -0.07
C ASP A 52 -8.60 -16.52 -1.55
N ALA A 53 -9.31 -15.44 -1.89
CA ALA A 53 -9.38 -14.90 -3.24
C ALA A 53 -8.44 -13.69 -3.41
N GLN A 54 -7.86 -13.55 -4.61
CA GLN A 54 -7.10 -12.35 -4.97
C GLN A 54 -7.97 -11.10 -4.90
N TYR A 55 -7.43 -10.05 -4.31
CA TYR A 55 -7.98 -8.70 -4.30
C TYR A 55 -6.88 -7.68 -4.00
N ALA A 56 -7.19 -6.43 -4.28
CA ALA A 56 -6.43 -5.28 -3.82
C ALA A 56 -7.36 -4.27 -3.15
N LEU A 57 -6.81 -3.50 -2.22
CA LEU A 57 -7.49 -2.49 -1.43
C LEU A 57 -6.55 -1.30 -1.28
N SER A 58 -7.02 -0.08 -1.48
CA SER A 58 -6.29 1.12 -1.08
C SER A 58 -7.12 1.93 -0.10
N ILE A 59 -6.45 2.43 0.93
CA ILE A 59 -7.06 3.26 1.98
C ILE A 59 -6.22 4.50 2.23
N TYR A 60 -6.86 5.63 2.51
CA TYR A 60 -6.17 6.75 3.16
C TYR A 60 -6.56 6.83 4.64
N VAL A 61 -5.57 7.10 5.49
CA VAL A 61 -5.72 7.19 6.95
C VAL A 61 -4.97 8.41 7.48
N PRO A 62 -5.32 8.92 8.68
CA PRO A 62 -4.52 9.95 9.34
C PRO A 62 -3.06 9.50 9.55
N PRO A 63 -2.07 10.42 9.53
CA PRO A 63 -0.64 10.14 9.66
C PRO A 63 -0.30 9.12 10.77
N ALA A 64 -0.90 9.30 11.95
CA ALA A 64 -0.67 8.48 13.13
C ALA A 64 -0.89 6.98 12.90
N HIS A 65 -1.79 6.59 11.99
CA HIS A 65 -2.05 5.19 11.66
C HIS A 65 -0.93 4.50 10.89
N CYS A 66 0.07 5.25 10.42
CA CYS A 66 1.24 4.73 9.72
C CYS A 66 2.54 4.88 10.52
N VAL A 67 2.53 5.59 11.66
CA VAL A 67 3.75 5.82 12.46
C VAL A 67 3.62 5.37 13.91
N TYR A 68 2.41 5.35 14.48
CA TYR A 68 2.15 5.02 15.88
C TYR A 68 1.32 3.74 16.03
N SER A 69 1.96 2.67 16.52
CA SER A 69 1.37 1.33 16.67
C SER A 69 0.30 1.21 17.76
N GLY A 70 0.08 2.27 18.55
CA GLY A 70 -1.06 2.36 19.47
C GLY A 70 -2.37 2.77 18.80
N THR A 71 -2.32 3.25 17.54
CA THR A 71 -3.54 3.52 16.76
C THR A 71 -4.23 2.22 16.35
N LYS A 72 -5.56 2.28 16.16
CA LYS A 72 -6.35 1.12 15.75
C LYS A 72 -7.06 1.45 14.45
N ILE A 73 -6.77 0.69 13.39
CA ILE A 73 -7.37 0.90 12.05
C ILE A 73 -8.90 0.94 12.08
N LYS A 74 -9.53 0.16 12.98
CA LYS A 74 -10.98 0.15 13.19
C LYS A 74 -11.59 1.51 13.55
N ASN A 75 -10.79 2.49 13.99
CA ASN A 75 -11.27 3.83 14.29
C ASN A 75 -11.52 4.68 13.03
N VAL A 76 -10.97 4.26 11.88
CA VAL A 76 -11.11 4.95 10.58
C VAL A 76 -11.56 4.00 9.46
N PHE A 77 -11.75 2.73 9.77
CA PHE A 77 -12.30 1.70 8.89
C PHE A 77 -12.85 0.59 9.77
N ASP A 78 -14.05 0.81 10.30
CA ASP A 78 -14.68 -0.07 11.28
C ASP A 78 -15.10 -1.43 10.70
N LYS A 79 -15.74 -2.25 11.53
CA LYS A 79 -16.06 -3.64 11.15
C LYS A 79 -17.22 -3.69 10.18
N GLU A 80 -18.16 -2.78 10.30
CA GLU A 80 -19.33 -2.63 9.45
C GLU A 80 -18.90 -2.26 8.03
N ASP A 81 -18.02 -1.26 7.90
CA ASP A 81 -17.39 -0.86 6.64
C ASP A 81 -16.54 -2.00 6.06
N ALA A 82 -15.73 -2.68 6.88
CA ALA A 82 -14.93 -3.81 6.42
C ALA A 82 -15.80 -4.97 5.91
N ALA A 83 -16.90 -5.29 6.61
CA ALA A 83 -17.86 -6.30 6.19
C ALA A 83 -18.60 -5.92 4.91
N LEU A 84 -18.91 -4.62 4.73
CA LEU A 84 -19.47 -4.11 3.47
C LEU A 84 -18.49 -4.31 2.31
N VAL A 85 -17.22 -3.92 2.48
CA VAL A 85 -16.17 -4.14 1.46
C VAL A 85 -16.08 -5.63 1.12
N LYS A 86 -15.97 -6.51 2.12
CA LYS A 86 -15.92 -7.97 1.93
C LYS A 86 -17.12 -8.48 1.15
N THR A 87 -18.32 -8.01 1.47
CA THR A 87 -19.57 -8.40 0.80
C THR A 87 -19.56 -7.99 -0.66
N LEU A 88 -19.12 -6.77 -0.98
CA LEU A 88 -18.99 -6.30 -2.36
C LEU A 88 -17.99 -7.18 -3.15
N LEU A 89 -16.81 -7.44 -2.57
CA LEU A 89 -15.79 -8.27 -3.21
C LEU A 89 -16.28 -9.71 -3.43
N ASN A 90 -16.99 -10.31 -2.47
CA ASN A 90 -17.56 -11.66 -2.64
C ASN A 90 -18.59 -11.72 -3.80
N LYS A 91 -19.34 -10.64 -4.01
CA LYS A 91 -20.28 -10.49 -5.15
C LYS A 91 -19.59 -10.13 -6.47
N GLY A 92 -18.27 -9.93 -6.47
CA GLY A 92 -17.52 -9.48 -7.65
C GLY A 92 -17.70 -7.99 -7.97
N ALA A 93 -18.29 -7.22 -7.06
CA ALA A 93 -18.41 -5.78 -7.17
C ALA A 93 -17.14 -5.07 -6.65
N LYS A 94 -16.92 -3.85 -7.14
CA LYS A 94 -15.87 -2.95 -6.66
C LYS A 94 -16.38 -2.19 -5.44
N CYS A 95 -15.50 -1.88 -4.50
CA CYS A 95 -15.71 -0.80 -3.54
C CYS A 95 -15.13 0.47 -4.15
N GLU A 96 -15.98 1.42 -4.52
CA GLU A 96 -15.57 2.75 -4.97
C GLU A 96 -15.94 3.78 -3.91
N LEU A 97 -15.04 4.04 -2.95
CA LEU A 97 -15.34 4.93 -1.81
C LEU A 97 -16.61 4.47 -1.09
N CYS A 98 -16.73 3.17 -0.85
CA CYS A 98 -17.97 2.57 -0.36
C CYS A 98 -18.21 2.79 1.13
N THR A 99 -17.15 3.10 1.90
CA THR A 99 -17.20 3.34 3.35
C THR A 99 -17.89 4.65 3.71
N GLU A 100 -18.26 4.82 4.99
CA GLU A 100 -18.83 6.08 5.47
C GLU A 100 -17.86 7.25 5.24
N LEU A 101 -16.59 7.06 5.64
CA LEU A 101 -15.52 8.05 5.49
C LEU A 101 -15.03 8.24 4.05
N LYS A 102 -15.56 7.48 3.08
CA LYS A 102 -15.15 7.55 1.66
C LYS A 102 -13.64 7.43 1.50
N ASN A 103 -13.04 6.54 2.28
CA ASN A 103 -11.60 6.40 2.41
C ASN A 103 -11.03 5.07 1.92
N VAL A 104 -11.86 4.19 1.36
CA VAL A 104 -11.45 2.89 0.83
C VAL A 104 -11.87 2.71 -0.62
N ILE A 105 -10.97 2.18 -1.43
CA ILE A 105 -11.29 1.53 -2.71
C ILE A 105 -10.83 0.07 -2.64
N ALA A 106 -11.54 -0.84 -3.29
CA ALA A 106 -11.11 -2.23 -3.36
C ALA A 106 -11.71 -2.92 -4.60
N SER A 107 -10.97 -3.89 -5.14
CA SER A 107 -11.46 -4.73 -6.22
C SER A 107 -10.82 -6.10 -6.19
N ARG A 108 -11.56 -7.10 -6.66
CA ARG A 108 -11.00 -8.37 -7.13
C ARG A 108 -10.56 -8.24 -8.59
N PRO A 109 -9.82 -9.22 -9.13
CA PRO A 109 -9.61 -9.30 -10.57
C PRO A 109 -10.95 -9.29 -11.32
N VAL A 110 -11.02 -8.51 -12.40
CA VAL A 110 -12.23 -8.31 -13.21
C VAL A 110 -12.07 -9.03 -14.53
N ARG A 111 -13.06 -9.83 -14.90
CA ARG A 111 -13.05 -10.53 -16.19
C ARG A 111 -13.48 -9.56 -17.30
N ILE A 112 -12.56 -9.23 -18.20
CA ILE A 112 -12.85 -8.35 -19.35
C ILE A 112 -13.57 -9.16 -20.43
N ASP A 113 -13.09 -10.38 -20.70
CA ASP A 113 -13.68 -11.27 -21.69
C ASP A 113 -13.42 -12.74 -21.35
N LYS A 114 -13.73 -13.67 -22.27
CA LYS A 114 -13.57 -15.11 -22.04
C LYS A 114 -12.11 -15.55 -21.81
N LYS A 115 -11.13 -14.77 -22.26
CA LYS A 115 -9.70 -15.10 -22.22
C LYS A 115 -8.91 -14.21 -21.27
N ARG A 116 -9.37 -12.98 -21.03
CA ARG A 116 -8.62 -11.98 -20.26
C ARG A 116 -9.28 -11.63 -18.94
N THR A 117 -8.45 -11.57 -17.91
CA THR A 117 -8.81 -11.10 -16.57
C THR A 117 -7.84 -10.00 -16.20
N GLU A 118 -8.38 -8.84 -15.88
CA GLU A 118 -7.63 -7.70 -15.39
C GLU A 118 -7.33 -7.91 -13.91
N HIS A 119 -6.07 -7.77 -13.51
CA HIS A 119 -5.67 -7.95 -12.12
C HIS A 119 -6.17 -6.80 -11.27
N SER A 120 -6.47 -7.08 -10.00
CA SER A 120 -7.02 -6.11 -9.06
C SER A 120 -6.20 -4.83 -8.94
N GLU A 121 -4.87 -4.94 -9.07
CA GLU A 121 -3.93 -3.84 -8.99
C GLU A 121 -4.15 -2.86 -10.15
N HIS A 122 -4.27 -3.39 -11.37
CA HIS A 122 -4.52 -2.61 -12.57
C HIS A 122 -5.93 -1.98 -12.53
N VAL A 123 -6.95 -2.74 -12.13
CA VAL A 123 -8.33 -2.25 -11.98
C VAL A 123 -8.43 -1.03 -11.06
N LEU A 124 -7.58 -0.94 -10.02
CA LEU A 124 -7.58 0.19 -9.09
C LEU A 124 -6.73 1.37 -9.56
N LEU A 125 -5.68 1.13 -10.35
CA LEU A 125 -4.71 2.13 -10.80
C LEU A 125 -5.03 2.71 -12.19
N TYR A 126 -5.94 2.10 -12.95
CA TYR A 126 -6.30 2.50 -14.30
C TYR A 126 -7.78 2.87 -14.46
N PRO A 127 -8.13 3.69 -15.47
CA PRO A 127 -7.20 4.42 -16.35
C PRO A 127 -6.43 5.51 -15.60
N VAL A 128 -5.17 5.77 -15.97
CA VAL A 128 -4.34 6.81 -15.35
C VAL A 128 -5.06 8.16 -15.38
N CYS A 129 -4.91 8.95 -14.31
CA CYS A 129 -5.59 10.23 -14.08
C CYS A 129 -7.10 10.18 -13.82
N ASN A 130 -7.77 9.05 -14.05
CA ASN A 130 -9.20 8.86 -13.76
C ASN A 130 -9.50 7.49 -13.10
N SER A 131 -8.50 6.89 -12.47
CA SER A 131 -8.59 5.60 -11.81
C SER A 131 -9.36 5.69 -10.49
N LEU A 132 -9.65 4.53 -9.89
CA LEU A 132 -10.19 4.50 -8.53
C LEU A 132 -9.19 5.06 -7.51
N MET A 133 -7.90 4.81 -7.71
CA MET A 133 -6.84 5.46 -6.95
C MET A 133 -6.97 6.98 -7.08
N ASP A 134 -7.12 7.54 -8.28
CA ASP A 134 -7.28 8.99 -8.46
C ASP A 134 -8.50 9.55 -7.72
N LYS A 135 -9.62 8.82 -7.72
CA LYS A 135 -10.81 9.19 -6.93
C LYS A 135 -10.51 9.19 -5.43
N LEU A 136 -9.79 8.19 -4.93
CA LEU A 136 -9.35 8.11 -3.53
C LEU A 136 -8.43 9.28 -3.17
N LEU A 137 -7.45 9.58 -4.02
CA LEU A 137 -6.47 10.64 -3.78
C LEU A 137 -7.10 12.03 -3.73
N LYS A 138 -8.17 12.28 -4.49
CA LYS A 138 -8.96 13.52 -4.40
C LYS A 138 -9.66 13.72 -3.05
N LYS A 139 -9.88 12.63 -2.30
CA LYS A 139 -10.49 12.67 -0.95
C LYS A 139 -9.44 12.69 0.17
N ALA A 140 -8.28 12.09 -0.08
CA ALA A 140 -7.19 12.05 0.89
C ALA A 140 -6.69 13.47 1.23
N ARG A 141 -6.66 13.79 2.53
CA ARG A 141 -6.17 15.10 3.01
C ARG A 141 -4.64 15.20 2.90
N ASN A 142 -4.12 16.43 2.94
CA ASN A 142 -2.69 16.68 3.11
C ASN A 142 -2.16 15.92 4.34
N GLN A 143 -0.96 15.35 4.22
CA GLN A 143 -0.29 14.52 5.24
C GLN A 143 -0.95 13.17 5.56
N SER A 144 -2.09 12.82 4.96
CA SER A 144 -2.64 11.45 5.11
C SER A 144 -1.60 10.41 4.67
N CYS A 145 -1.64 9.24 5.28
CA CYS A 145 -0.94 8.08 4.78
C CYS A 145 -1.85 7.32 3.81
N VAL A 146 -1.35 6.92 2.64
CA VAL A 146 -2.07 6.06 1.71
C VAL A 146 -1.40 4.70 1.65
N VAL A 147 -2.15 3.66 1.97
CA VAL A 147 -1.68 2.27 1.92
C VAL A 147 -2.41 1.57 0.80
N PHE A 148 -1.65 1.09 -0.17
CA PHE A 148 -2.14 0.22 -1.24
C PHE A 148 -1.74 -1.22 -0.92
N TYR A 149 -2.73 -2.04 -0.58
CA TYR A 149 -2.58 -3.45 -0.26
C TYR A 149 -3.02 -4.33 -1.42
N SER A 150 -2.23 -5.36 -1.75
CA SER A 150 -2.60 -6.44 -2.67
C SER A 150 -2.41 -7.80 -1.99
N TYR A 151 -3.37 -8.71 -2.12
CA TYR A 151 -3.25 -10.02 -1.50
C TYR A 151 -2.07 -10.81 -2.09
N ASN A 152 -1.92 -10.87 -3.41
CA ASN A 152 -0.72 -11.37 -4.07
C ASN A 152 0.20 -10.22 -4.53
N SER A 153 1.49 -10.48 -4.62
CA SER A 153 2.47 -9.61 -5.28
C SER A 153 2.03 -9.31 -6.72
N PRO A 154 2.29 -8.11 -7.25
CA PRO A 154 2.12 -7.84 -8.67
C PRO A 154 2.85 -8.88 -9.51
N CYS A 155 2.15 -9.52 -10.45
CA CYS A 155 2.78 -10.54 -11.28
C CYS A 155 3.82 -9.91 -12.22
N VAL A 156 4.94 -10.60 -12.42
CA VAL A 156 6.05 -10.07 -13.25
C VAL A 156 5.59 -9.83 -14.69
N GLU A 157 4.98 -10.82 -15.31
CA GLU A 157 4.66 -10.79 -16.75
C GLU A 157 3.66 -9.68 -17.11
N THR A 158 2.50 -9.65 -16.46
CA THR A 158 1.43 -8.70 -16.82
C THR A 158 1.55 -7.39 -16.06
N CYS A 159 1.67 -7.44 -14.74
CA CYS A 159 1.60 -6.23 -13.93
C CYS A 159 2.88 -5.39 -13.98
N LEU A 160 4.05 -5.98 -14.26
CA LEU A 160 5.32 -5.25 -14.20
C LEU A 160 5.98 -5.07 -15.57
N GLN A 161 5.97 -6.09 -16.43
CA GLN A 161 6.73 -6.08 -17.69
C GLN A 161 5.89 -5.81 -18.95
N SER A 162 4.57 -6.03 -18.92
CA SER A 162 3.74 -5.85 -20.11
C SER A 162 3.61 -4.38 -20.55
N ALA A 163 3.10 -4.14 -21.75
CA ALA A 163 2.81 -2.77 -22.20
C ALA A 163 1.71 -2.09 -21.37
N ASP A 164 0.80 -2.87 -20.79
CA ASP A 164 -0.33 -2.43 -19.93
C ASP A 164 -0.01 -2.72 -18.45
N ASN A 165 1.25 -2.48 -18.05
CA ASN A 165 1.74 -2.70 -16.70
C ASN A 165 1.20 -1.63 -15.73
N ILE A 166 1.35 -1.85 -14.41
CA ILE A 166 0.85 -0.92 -13.39
C ILE A 166 1.78 0.26 -13.10
N THR A 167 2.97 0.32 -13.71
CA THR A 167 4.04 1.24 -13.27
C THR A 167 3.68 2.70 -13.51
N GLU A 168 2.97 3.03 -14.58
CA GLU A 168 2.50 4.40 -14.82
C GLU A 168 1.42 4.80 -13.81
N GLY A 169 0.49 3.90 -13.49
CA GLY A 169 -0.49 4.10 -12.42
C GLY A 169 0.16 4.37 -11.06
N LEU A 170 1.21 3.61 -10.70
CA LEU A 170 2.00 3.85 -9.48
C LEU A 170 2.72 5.20 -9.52
N ARG A 171 3.37 5.56 -10.63
CA ARG A 171 4.02 6.88 -10.79
C ARG A 171 3.02 8.02 -10.66
N ASN A 172 1.85 7.91 -11.28
CA ASN A 172 0.78 8.89 -11.15
C ASN A 172 0.33 9.07 -9.70
N TRP A 173 0.13 7.96 -8.95
CA TRP A 173 -0.20 8.03 -7.53
C TRP A 173 0.87 8.80 -6.74
N ILE A 174 2.14 8.44 -6.89
CA ILE A 174 3.23 9.05 -6.13
C ILE A 174 3.47 10.51 -6.52
N ASN A 175 3.35 10.84 -7.80
CA ASN A 175 3.46 12.22 -8.28
C ASN A 175 2.39 13.12 -7.66
N LYS A 176 1.15 12.62 -7.50
CA LYS A 176 0.06 13.35 -6.83
C LYS A 176 0.24 13.49 -5.32
N ARG A 177 1.15 12.72 -4.73
CA ARG A 177 1.42 12.66 -3.28
C ARG A 177 2.90 12.86 -2.96
N LYS A 178 3.61 13.66 -3.75
CA LYS A 178 5.04 13.88 -3.59
C LYS A 178 5.35 14.37 -2.17
N GLY A 179 6.28 13.69 -1.49
CA GLY A 179 6.68 14.00 -0.12
C GLY A 179 5.69 13.56 0.96
N GLN A 180 4.66 12.77 0.62
CA GLN A 180 3.69 12.24 1.58
C GLN A 180 3.93 10.75 1.85
N MET A 181 3.37 10.24 2.95
CA MET A 181 3.45 8.83 3.33
C MET A 181 2.64 7.95 2.38
N ASN A 182 3.32 7.00 1.75
CA ASN A 182 2.74 6.01 0.85
C ASN A 182 3.38 4.64 1.13
N ALA A 183 2.60 3.58 1.07
CA ALA A 183 3.10 2.21 1.17
C ALA A 183 2.38 1.31 0.18
N PHE A 184 3.14 0.57 -0.64
CA PHE A 184 2.62 -0.56 -1.39
C PHE A 184 2.94 -1.83 -0.61
N VAL A 185 1.91 -2.50 -0.12
CA VAL A 185 1.99 -3.75 0.63
C VAL A 185 1.47 -4.91 -0.21
N PHE A 186 2.21 -6.02 -0.24
CA PHE A 186 1.66 -7.31 -0.68
C PHE A 186 1.79 -8.39 0.40
N GLN A 187 0.97 -9.44 0.33
CA GLN A 187 1.03 -10.54 1.31
C GLN A 187 1.69 -11.80 0.76
N GLU A 188 1.03 -12.45 -0.19
CA GLU A 188 1.48 -13.69 -0.83
C GLU A 188 2.30 -13.39 -2.08
N ILE A 189 3.21 -14.29 -2.43
CA ILE A 189 3.87 -14.21 -3.72
C ILE A 189 2.96 -14.82 -4.78
N TRP A 190 2.83 -14.14 -5.91
CA TRP A 190 2.10 -14.68 -7.04
C TRP A 190 2.70 -16.03 -7.47
N HIS A 191 1.90 -17.08 -7.30
CA HIS A 191 2.32 -18.47 -7.47
C HIS A 191 2.88 -18.83 -8.86
N ARG A 192 2.60 -18.02 -9.90
CA ARG A 192 3.13 -18.27 -11.26
C ARG A 192 4.49 -17.63 -11.52
N ASP A 193 5.03 -16.89 -10.56
CA ASP A 193 6.30 -16.20 -10.74
C ASP A 193 7.48 -16.97 -10.16
N ASN A 194 7.31 -18.21 -9.69
CA ASN A 194 8.36 -18.97 -8.96
C ASN A 194 9.76 -18.87 -9.60
N ASP A 195 9.86 -18.95 -10.93
CA ASP A 195 11.11 -18.92 -11.69
C ASP A 195 11.43 -17.54 -12.33
N ARG A 196 10.67 -16.49 -11.99
CA ARG A 196 10.86 -15.14 -12.52
C ARG A 196 11.83 -14.32 -11.66
N ASP A 197 12.56 -13.41 -12.30
CA ASP A 197 13.38 -12.42 -11.61
C ASP A 197 12.50 -11.39 -10.89
N ARG A 198 12.23 -11.63 -9.60
CA ARG A 198 11.52 -10.67 -8.74
C ARG A 198 12.45 -9.69 -8.06
N GLN A 199 13.75 -9.96 -8.04
CA GLN A 199 14.69 -9.12 -7.32
C GLN A 199 14.80 -7.77 -8.03
N THR A 200 15.04 -7.80 -9.34
CA THR A 200 15.07 -6.59 -10.18
C THR A 200 13.72 -5.88 -10.17
N GLU A 201 12.63 -6.64 -10.27
CA GLU A 201 11.29 -6.06 -10.37
C GLU A 201 10.82 -5.39 -9.07
N PHE A 202 11.10 -5.98 -7.91
CA PHE A 202 10.77 -5.36 -6.62
C PHE A 202 11.63 -4.14 -6.33
N GLN A 203 12.91 -4.12 -6.76
CA GLN A 203 13.71 -2.89 -6.76
C GLN A 203 13.10 -1.81 -7.66
N ASN A 204 12.58 -2.18 -8.83
CA ASN A 204 11.97 -1.22 -9.76
C ASN A 204 10.67 -0.64 -9.21
N ILE A 205 9.85 -1.44 -8.53
CA ILE A 205 8.66 -0.94 -7.82
C ILE A 205 9.06 -0.03 -6.67
N ASP A 206 10.03 -0.43 -5.83
CA ASP A 206 10.43 0.34 -4.64
C ASP A 206 10.99 1.73 -4.98
N LYS A 207 11.67 1.85 -6.13
CA LYS A 207 12.09 3.15 -6.70
C LYS A 207 10.93 4.09 -7.01
N ILE A 208 9.72 3.56 -7.23
CA ILE A 208 8.51 4.34 -7.50
C ILE A 208 7.76 4.59 -6.19
N VAL A 209 7.45 3.52 -5.45
CA VAL A 209 6.67 3.55 -4.21
C VAL A 209 7.29 2.59 -3.20
N PRO A 210 7.48 2.99 -1.92
CA PRO A 210 8.01 2.10 -0.89
C PRO A 210 7.24 0.78 -0.83
N LEU A 211 7.94 -0.32 -1.08
CA LEU A 211 7.37 -1.64 -1.19
C LEU A 211 7.59 -2.42 0.12
N TYR A 212 6.54 -3.05 0.60
CA TYR A 212 6.56 -3.88 1.80
C TYR A 212 5.90 -5.22 1.51
N ARG A 213 6.36 -6.26 2.19
CA ARG A 213 5.63 -7.52 2.30
C ARG A 213 5.14 -7.67 3.71
N CYS A 214 3.90 -8.13 3.86
CA CYS A 214 3.30 -8.50 5.12
C CYS A 214 2.81 -9.94 5.03
N MET A 215 3.45 -10.89 5.70
CA MET A 215 3.00 -12.29 5.66
C MET A 215 2.65 -12.80 7.04
N ARG A 216 1.74 -13.78 7.07
CA ARG A 216 1.33 -14.42 8.31
C ARG A 216 2.44 -15.35 8.79
N ILE A 217 3.00 -15.06 9.95
CA ILE A 217 3.93 -15.94 10.65
C ILE A 217 3.23 -16.45 11.90
N SER A 218 2.99 -17.76 11.93
CA SER A 218 2.12 -18.40 12.94
C SER A 218 0.72 -17.78 12.98
N ASN A 219 0.43 -16.94 13.98
CA ASN A 219 -0.88 -16.34 14.22
C ASN A 219 -0.90 -14.80 14.13
N ALA A 220 0.19 -14.19 13.67
CA ALA A 220 0.27 -12.74 13.51
C ALA A 220 0.84 -12.38 12.14
N MET A 221 0.46 -11.21 11.63
CA MET A 221 1.16 -10.60 10.50
C MET A 221 2.49 -10.02 10.95
N GLU A 222 3.53 -10.26 10.16
CA GLU A 222 4.81 -9.56 10.23
C GLU A 222 5.02 -8.84 8.91
N CYS A 223 5.49 -7.59 8.97
CA CYS A 223 5.80 -6.80 7.79
C CYS A 223 7.26 -6.39 7.75
N ARG A 224 7.84 -6.39 6.54
CA ARG A 224 9.17 -5.85 6.28
C ARG A 224 9.16 -5.01 5.02
N LYS A 225 9.99 -3.97 5.01
CA LYS A 225 10.31 -3.25 3.78
C LYS A 225 11.06 -4.19 2.86
N CYS A 226 10.70 -4.19 1.59
CA CYS A 226 11.27 -5.12 0.63
C CYS A 226 12.63 -4.71 0.12
N VAL A 227 12.98 -3.43 0.13
CA VAL A 227 14.27 -2.98 -0.42
C VAL A 227 14.96 -2.05 0.57
N ASN A 228 16.17 -2.40 0.95
CA ASN A 228 17.04 -1.56 1.77
C ASN A 228 18.41 -1.48 1.11
N ASN A 229 18.91 -0.26 0.86
CA ASN A 229 20.18 -0.02 0.16
C ASN A 229 20.31 -0.80 -1.17
N ASN A 230 19.24 -0.81 -1.98
CA ASN A 230 19.14 -1.58 -3.22
C ASN A 230 19.25 -3.11 -3.07
N VAL A 231 19.18 -3.65 -1.85
CA VAL A 231 19.13 -5.09 -1.61
C VAL A 231 17.70 -5.48 -1.28
N VAL A 232 17.18 -6.50 -1.96
CA VAL A 232 15.84 -7.02 -1.68
C VAL A 232 15.91 -7.93 -0.45
N ASP A 233 15.09 -7.65 0.56
CA ASP A 233 14.98 -8.48 1.76
C ASP A 233 14.49 -9.89 1.35
N PRO A 234 15.19 -10.98 1.74
CA PRO A 234 14.75 -12.35 1.48
C PRO A 234 13.32 -12.64 1.95
N PHE A 235 12.84 -11.94 2.97
CA PHE A 235 11.45 -11.98 3.43
C PHE A 235 10.46 -11.65 2.31
N CYS A 236 10.83 -10.78 1.36
CA CYS A 236 9.99 -10.44 0.22
C CYS A 236 10.08 -11.43 -0.94
N LEU A 237 11.01 -12.38 -0.91
CA LEU A 237 11.21 -13.38 -1.95
C LEU A 237 10.58 -14.73 -1.54
N PRO A 238 10.43 -15.68 -2.48
CA PRO A 238 9.94 -17.01 -2.12
C PRO A 238 10.92 -17.68 -1.18
N GLN A 239 10.38 -18.39 -0.21
CA GLN A 239 11.21 -19.25 0.62
C GLN A 239 11.76 -20.36 -0.27
N LYS A 240 13.10 -20.47 -0.32
CA LYS A 240 13.76 -21.61 -0.95
C LYS A 240 13.36 -22.84 -0.13
N LYS A 241 12.71 -23.81 -0.78
CA LYS A 241 12.46 -25.13 -0.19
C LYS A 241 13.74 -25.96 -0.21
#